data_AF-A0A7V4ZG72-F1
#
_entry.id   AF-A0A7V4ZG72-F1
#
_cell.length_a   1.000
_cell.length_b   1.000
_cell.length_c   1.000
_cell.angle_alpha   90.00
_cell.angle_beta   90.00
_cell.angle_gamma   90.00
#
_symmetry.space_group_name_H-M   'P 1'
#
loop_
_entity.id
_entity.type
_entity.pdbx_description
1 polymer ?
#
loop_
_entity_poly.entity_id
_entity_poly.type
_entity_poly.pdbx_seq_one_letter_code
_entity_poly.pdbx_strand_id
1 'polypeptide(L)'
;MSEPTLLRLRGHISPADREANPHLMLPFDVSEGVAALEVAYSYTARGSREPHAPPDNQIDIGILGPEGTPFPSERGFRGWSGTARDSFRVGARDATPGYIAGPITPGRWHILLGAYKLIPAGTDYEVTVRLIPGA
;
A
#
# COMPACT_ATOMS: atom_id res chain seq x y z
N MET A 1 -10.64 20.68 -15.30
CA MET A 1 -10.36 19.35 -14.73
C MET A 1 -9.03 19.45 -14.03
N SER A 2 -8.97 19.21 -12.72
CA SER A 2 -7.70 19.22 -11.99
C SER A 2 -6.85 18.02 -12.42
N GLU A 3 -5.54 18.19 -12.50
CA GLU A 3 -4.63 17.09 -12.84
C GLU A 3 -4.44 16.13 -11.65
N PRO A 4 -4.24 14.82 -11.90
CA PRO A 4 -3.87 13.89 -10.85
C PRO A 4 -2.54 14.26 -10.16
N THR A 5 -2.53 14.23 -8.82
CA THR A 5 -1.29 14.36 -8.05
C THR A 5 -0.60 13.00 -7.94
N LEU A 6 0.72 12.96 -8.17
CA LEU A 6 1.54 11.75 -8.06
C LEU A 6 2.47 11.85 -6.85
N LEU A 7 2.32 10.93 -5.90
CA LEU A 7 3.20 10.78 -4.75
C LEU A 7 4.05 9.52 -4.90
N ARG A 8 5.31 9.59 -4.46
CA ARG A 8 6.23 8.44 -4.43
C ARG A 8 6.79 8.25 -3.02
N LEU A 9 6.54 7.09 -2.44
CA LEU A 9 7.01 6.69 -1.11
C LEU A 9 8.05 5.59 -1.30
N ARG A 10 9.26 5.78 -0.76
CA ARG A 10 10.39 4.84 -0.92
C ARG A 10 11.02 4.55 0.42
N GLY A 11 11.62 3.38 0.53
CA GLY A 11 12.38 3.01 1.71
C GLY A 11 12.98 1.61 1.60
N HIS A 12 13.56 1.17 2.71
CA HIS A 12 14.15 -0.14 2.87
C HIS A 12 13.53 -0.81 4.09
N ILE A 13 13.27 -2.12 4.01
CA ILE A 13 12.83 -2.95 5.13
C ILE A 13 13.89 -4.01 5.37
N SER A 14 14.58 -3.90 6.51
CA SER A 14 15.53 -4.90 6.96
C SER A 14 14.85 -6.05 7.71
N PRO A 15 15.52 -7.20 7.87
CA PRO A 15 15.02 -8.27 8.75
C PRO A 15 14.76 -7.80 10.19
N ALA A 16 15.55 -6.86 10.71
CA ALA A 16 15.37 -6.29 12.04
C ALA A 16 14.11 -5.42 12.13
N ASP A 17 13.83 -4.61 11.09
CA ASP A 17 12.59 -3.82 11.02
C ASP A 17 11.36 -4.74 11.04
N ARG A 18 11.41 -5.84 10.28
CA ARG A 18 10.35 -6.85 10.23
C ARG A 18 10.14 -7.53 11.57
N GLU A 19 11.22 -7.86 12.28
CA GLU A 19 11.15 -8.48 13.60
C GLU A 19 10.55 -7.54 14.65
N ALA A 20 10.91 -6.25 14.60
CA ALA A 20 10.35 -5.24 15.49
C ALA A 20 8.88 -4.94 15.17
N ASN A 21 8.54 -4.79 13.88
CA ASN A 21 7.17 -4.62 13.41
C ASN A 21 7.04 -5.08 11.94
N PRO A 22 6.32 -6.19 11.67
CA PRO A 22 6.15 -6.69 10.31
C PRO A 22 5.18 -5.84 9.46
N HIS A 23 4.45 -4.88 10.04
CA HIS A 23 3.47 -4.04 9.35
C HIS A 23 3.91 -2.57 9.34
N LEU A 24 4.48 -2.13 8.22
CA LEU A 24 4.90 -0.75 8.04
C LEU A 24 3.72 0.09 7.58
N MET A 25 3.59 1.28 8.18
CA MET A 25 2.59 2.27 7.81
C MET A 25 3.28 3.45 7.13
N LEU A 26 2.98 3.69 5.85
CA LEU A 26 3.55 4.79 5.07
C LEU A 26 2.52 5.93 4.95
N PRO A 27 2.70 7.05 5.68
CA PRO A 27 1.73 8.13 5.66
C PRO A 27 1.78 8.91 4.33
N PHE A 28 0.62 9.36 3.88
CA PHE A 28 0.48 10.35 2.81
C PHE A 28 -0.79 11.18 3.02
N ASP A 29 -0.77 12.42 2.56
CA ASP A 29 -1.90 13.34 2.75
C ASP A 29 -2.78 13.38 1.50
N VAL A 30 -4.09 13.31 1.72
CA VAL A 30 -5.12 13.41 0.68
C VAL A 30 -5.86 14.72 0.86
N SER A 31 -5.84 15.57 -0.18
CA SER A 31 -6.54 16.85 -0.18
C SER A 31 -8.04 16.69 -0.43
N GLU A 32 -8.79 17.76 -0.16
CA GLU A 32 -10.17 17.86 -0.62
C GLU A 32 -10.31 17.68 -2.14
N GLY A 33 -11.47 17.19 -2.56
CA GLY A 33 -11.81 17.01 -3.98
C GLY A 33 -11.22 15.76 -4.64
N VAL A 34 -10.47 14.91 -3.93
CA VAL A 34 -10.02 13.61 -4.46
C VAL A 34 -11.20 12.63 -4.48
N ALA A 35 -11.40 11.94 -5.60
CA ALA A 35 -12.49 10.97 -5.79
C ALA A 35 -12.01 9.51 -5.86
N ALA A 36 -10.73 9.29 -6.16
CA ALA A 36 -10.12 7.96 -6.12
C ALA A 36 -8.61 8.00 -5.86
N LEU A 37 -8.10 6.88 -5.37
CA LEU A 37 -6.70 6.58 -5.16
C LEU A 37 -6.32 5.41 -6.08
N GLU A 38 -5.31 5.59 -6.92
CA GLU A 38 -4.68 4.48 -7.65
C GLU A 38 -3.29 4.28 -7.05
N VAL A 39 -3.00 3.06 -6.61
CA VAL A 39 -1.76 2.73 -5.94
C VAL A 39 -1.06 1.62 -6.69
N ALA A 40 0.24 1.76 -6.90
CA ALA A 40 1.10 0.72 -7.43
C ALA A 40 2.33 0.59 -6.53
N TYR A 41 2.88 -0.61 -6.42
CA TYR A 41 4.11 -0.83 -5.66
C TYR A 41 5.02 -1.87 -6.30
N SER A 42 6.31 -1.69 -6.05
CA SER A 42 7.37 -2.62 -6.44
C SER A 42 8.35 -2.77 -5.29
N TYR A 43 9.00 -3.93 -5.22
CA TYR A 43 10.04 -4.19 -4.24
C TYR A 43 11.06 -5.19 -4.79
N THR A 44 12.27 -5.14 -4.26
CA THR A 44 13.39 -5.95 -4.75
C THR A 44 13.25 -7.43 -4.36
N ALA A 45 13.84 -8.31 -5.18
CA ALA A 45 13.81 -9.76 -5.01
C ALA A 45 12.39 -10.35 -4.80
N ARG A 46 11.37 -9.78 -5.45
CA ARG A 46 10.03 -10.37 -5.52
C ARG A 46 10.09 -11.71 -6.25
N GLY A 47 9.58 -12.76 -5.61
CA GLY A 47 9.76 -14.12 -6.08
C GLY A 47 8.89 -14.50 -7.27
N SER A 48 9.38 -15.51 -7.99
CA SER A 48 8.60 -16.27 -8.94
C SER A 48 7.90 -17.44 -8.24
N ARG A 49 6.76 -17.90 -8.78
CA ARG A 49 6.06 -19.11 -8.30
C ARG A 49 6.63 -20.42 -8.88
N GLU A 50 7.70 -20.33 -9.66
CA GLU A 50 8.33 -21.48 -10.29
C GLU A 50 9.02 -22.43 -9.27
N PRO A 51 9.01 -23.75 -9.52
CA PRO A 51 9.82 -24.68 -8.76
C PRO A 51 11.31 -24.30 -8.79
N HIS A 52 11.99 -24.36 -7.65
CA HIS A 52 13.41 -24.00 -7.47
C HIS A 52 13.78 -22.53 -7.70
N ALA A 53 12.82 -21.61 -7.65
CA ALA A 53 13.13 -20.18 -7.62
C ALA A 53 14.08 -19.83 -6.44
N PRO A 54 14.98 -18.86 -6.62
CA PRO A 54 15.84 -18.40 -5.53
C PRO A 54 15.01 -17.83 -4.38
N PRO A 55 15.57 -17.73 -3.15
CA PRO A 55 14.91 -17.08 -2.04
C PRO A 55 14.42 -15.67 -2.41
N ASP A 56 13.20 -15.38 -2.00
CA ASP A 56 12.48 -14.16 -2.38
C ASP A 56 11.93 -13.40 -1.17
N ASN A 57 11.62 -12.14 -1.42
CA ASN A 57 10.83 -11.29 -0.54
C ASN A 57 9.34 -11.46 -0.85
N GLN A 58 8.51 -11.42 0.19
CA GLN A 58 7.05 -11.44 0.08
C GLN A 58 6.49 -10.29 0.90
N ILE A 59 6.14 -9.23 0.19
CA ILE A 59 5.50 -8.03 0.74
C ILE A 59 4.10 -7.92 0.16
N ASP A 60 3.10 -7.83 1.01
CA ASP A 60 1.74 -7.50 0.63
C ASP A 60 1.45 -6.01 0.84
N ILE A 61 0.32 -5.56 0.29
CA ILE A 61 -0.07 -4.16 0.33
C ILE A 61 -1.54 -4.01 0.72
N GLY A 62 -1.80 -3.04 1.60
CA GLY A 62 -3.12 -2.58 1.99
C GLY A 62 -3.17 -1.08 2.19
N ILE A 63 -4.31 -0.60 2.68
CA ILE A 63 -4.52 0.84 2.88
C ILE A 63 -5.47 1.12 4.05
N LEU A 64 -5.11 2.13 4.85
CA LEU A 64 -5.97 2.73 5.85
C LEU A 64 -6.35 4.15 5.44
N GLY A 65 -7.63 4.48 5.61
CA GLY A 65 -8.15 5.83 5.61
C GLY A 65 -7.78 6.63 6.86
N PRO A 66 -8.26 7.88 6.96
CA PRO A 66 -7.85 8.83 8.01
C PRO A 66 -8.25 8.43 9.43
N GLU A 67 -9.25 7.57 9.57
CA GLU A 67 -9.64 7.00 10.87
C GLU A 67 -8.71 5.89 11.36
N GLY A 68 -7.73 5.50 10.53
CA GLY A 68 -6.73 4.48 10.86
C GLY A 68 -5.83 4.92 12.01
N THR A 69 -5.58 3.98 12.91
CA THR A 69 -4.64 4.05 14.05
C THR A 69 -3.41 3.19 13.75
N PRO A 70 -2.36 3.20 14.61
CA PRO A 70 -1.28 2.22 14.50
C PRO A 70 -1.82 0.79 14.32
N PHE A 71 -1.23 0.02 13.42
CA PHE A 71 -1.70 -1.31 13.05
C PHE A 71 -1.42 -2.34 14.17
N PRO A 72 -2.34 -3.27 14.48
CA PRO A 72 -3.66 -3.46 13.86
C PRO A 72 -4.63 -2.33 14.20
N SER A 73 -5.28 -1.78 13.17
CA SER A 73 -6.27 -0.72 13.37
C SER A 73 -7.68 -1.29 13.38
N GLU A 74 -8.49 -0.85 14.33
CA GLU A 74 -9.91 -1.22 14.43
C GLU A 74 -10.79 -0.46 13.44
N ARG A 75 -10.29 0.66 12.88
CA ARG A 75 -11.04 1.54 11.98
C ARG A 75 -10.20 1.97 10.78
N GLY A 76 -10.85 2.57 9.80
CA GLY A 76 -10.18 3.10 8.61
C GLY A 76 -9.64 2.04 7.65
N PHE A 77 -9.73 0.74 7.92
CA PHE A 77 -9.29 -0.29 6.99
C PHE A 77 -10.07 -0.24 5.67
N ARG A 78 -9.36 -0.12 4.55
CA ARG A 78 -9.95 0.01 3.20
C ARG A 78 -9.59 -1.14 2.26
N GLY A 79 -8.82 -2.12 2.73
CA GLY A 79 -8.55 -3.34 1.98
C GLY A 79 -7.08 -3.77 1.96
N TRP A 80 -6.87 -4.95 1.41
CA TRP A 80 -5.57 -5.62 1.35
C TRP A 80 -5.51 -6.58 0.16
N SER A 81 -4.44 -6.50 -0.63
CA SER A 81 -4.24 -7.31 -1.84
C SER A 81 -3.57 -8.66 -1.58
N GLY A 82 -2.93 -8.84 -0.42
CA GLY A 82 -1.93 -9.90 -0.26
C GLY A 82 -0.76 -9.68 -1.23
N THR A 83 -0.08 -10.75 -1.62
CA THR A 83 1.01 -10.72 -2.62
C THR A 83 0.53 -10.92 -4.06
N ALA A 84 -0.79 -10.98 -4.28
CA ALA A 84 -1.39 -11.38 -5.56
C ALA A 84 -1.42 -10.27 -6.62
N ARG A 85 -1.25 -9.01 -6.21
CA ARG A 85 -1.32 -7.84 -7.10
C ARG A 85 -0.09 -6.96 -6.93
N ASP A 86 0.14 -6.10 -7.92
CA ASP A 86 1.15 -5.04 -7.92
C ASP A 86 0.51 -3.63 -7.80
N SER A 87 -0.81 -3.57 -7.91
CA SER A 87 -1.58 -2.34 -7.91
C SER A 87 -3.04 -2.55 -7.49
N PHE A 88 -3.66 -1.48 -7.02
CA PHE A 88 -5.08 -1.44 -6.67
C PHE A 88 -5.66 -0.03 -6.83
N ARG A 89 -6.99 0.05 -6.84
CA ARG A 89 -7.77 1.28 -6.84
C ARG A 89 -8.77 1.28 -5.70
N VAL A 90 -8.92 2.43 -5.04
CA VAL A 90 -10.01 2.72 -4.11
C VAL A 90 -10.69 4.01 -4.55
N GLY A 91 -11.95 3.92 -4.97
CA GLY A 91 -12.75 5.05 -5.39
C GLY A 91 -14.02 5.22 -4.56
N ALA A 92 -14.70 6.35 -4.78
CA ALA A 92 -15.98 6.65 -4.15
C ALA A 92 -17.08 5.62 -4.48
N ARG A 93 -17.06 5.03 -5.68
CA ARG A 93 -18.11 4.15 -6.21
C ARG A 93 -17.64 2.73 -6.51
N ASP A 94 -16.34 2.54 -6.73
CA ASP A 94 -15.73 1.28 -7.11
C ASP A 94 -14.40 1.08 -6.38
N ALA A 95 -13.97 -0.16 -6.28
CA ALA A 95 -12.67 -0.52 -5.76
C ALA A 95 -12.21 -1.86 -6.37
N THR A 96 -10.90 -2.09 -6.37
CA THR A 96 -10.34 -3.41 -6.71
C THR A 96 -10.91 -4.48 -5.77
N PRO A 97 -11.25 -5.70 -6.25
CA PRO A 97 -11.70 -6.78 -5.37
C PRO A 97 -10.71 -7.03 -4.21
N GLY A 98 -11.22 -7.06 -2.98
CA GLY A 98 -10.41 -7.06 -1.76
C GLY A 98 -10.26 -5.67 -1.10
N TYR A 99 -10.77 -4.63 -1.74
CA TYR A 99 -10.85 -3.26 -1.21
C TYR A 99 -12.29 -2.77 -1.09
N ILE A 100 -12.47 -1.80 -0.20
CA ILE A 100 -13.77 -1.24 0.17
C ILE A 100 -13.93 0.11 -0.55
N ALA A 101 -14.91 0.18 -1.45
CA ALA A 101 -15.33 1.43 -2.09
C ALA A 101 -16.04 2.35 -1.08
N GLY A 102 -16.05 3.65 -1.38
CA GLY A 102 -16.71 4.67 -0.55
C GLY A 102 -15.96 5.99 -0.58
N PRO A 103 -16.57 7.08 -0.07
CA PRO A 103 -16.00 8.42 -0.16
C PRO A 103 -14.52 8.47 0.25
N ILE A 104 -13.75 9.29 -0.47
CA ILE A 104 -12.35 9.54 -0.14
C ILE A 104 -12.32 10.75 0.79
N THR A 105 -12.23 10.46 2.08
CA THR A 105 -12.15 11.49 3.12
C THR A 105 -10.79 12.19 3.06
N PRO A 106 -10.74 13.53 3.04
CA PRO A 106 -9.49 14.28 3.16
C PRO A 106 -8.78 13.97 4.49
N GLY A 107 -7.46 14.06 4.49
CA GLY A 107 -6.64 13.83 5.69
C GLY A 107 -5.47 12.88 5.45
N ARG A 108 -4.89 12.38 6.53
CA ARG A 108 -3.71 11.50 6.48
C ARG A 108 -4.13 10.04 6.30
N TRP A 109 -3.81 9.48 5.16
CA TRP A 109 -3.97 8.07 4.84
C TRP A 109 -2.65 7.33 5.07
N HIS A 110 -2.73 5.99 5.13
CA HIS A 110 -1.54 5.15 5.25
C HIS A 110 -1.59 4.00 4.25
N ILE A 111 -0.53 3.82 3.47
CA ILE A 111 -0.26 2.53 2.83
C ILE A 111 0.23 1.57 3.90
N LEU A 112 -0.30 0.36 3.92
CA LEU A 112 0.18 -0.72 4.79
C LEU A 112 1.03 -1.67 3.95
N LEU A 113 2.26 -1.93 4.38
CA LEU A 113 3.11 -2.98 3.83
C LEU A 113 3.32 -4.06 4.89
N GLY A 114 2.86 -5.28 4.65
CA GLY A 114 3.15 -6.43 5.49
C GLY A 114 4.35 -7.22 4.95
N ALA A 115 5.45 -7.18 5.70
CA ALA A 115 6.67 -7.89 5.36
C ALA A 115 6.60 -9.35 5.85
N TYR A 116 5.96 -10.22 5.06
CA TYR A 116 5.79 -11.62 5.43
C TYR A 116 7.09 -12.42 5.37
N LYS A 117 7.88 -12.24 4.31
CA LYS A 117 9.19 -12.91 4.13
C LYS A 117 10.21 -11.90 3.63
N LEU A 118 11.40 -11.93 4.22
CA LEU A 118 12.55 -11.17 3.75
C LEU A 118 13.78 -12.09 3.60
N ILE A 119 14.54 -11.87 2.53
CA ILE A 119 15.90 -12.39 2.39
C ILE A 119 16.84 -11.62 3.35
N PRO A 120 18.07 -12.12 3.63
CA PRO A 120 19.00 -11.46 4.56
C PRO A 120 19.34 -10.00 4.19
N ALA A 121 19.32 -9.67 2.90
CA ALA A 121 19.55 -8.31 2.41
C ALA A 121 18.35 -7.36 2.62
N GLY A 122 17.20 -7.84 3.09
CA GLY A 122 15.98 -7.05 3.18
C GLY A 122 15.35 -6.76 1.81
N THR A 123 14.55 -5.70 1.75
CA THR A 123 13.93 -5.25 0.50
C THR A 123 13.90 -3.73 0.41
N ASP A 124 14.24 -3.20 -0.76
CA ASP A 124 13.89 -1.83 -1.12
C ASP A 124 12.49 -1.83 -1.71
N TYR A 125 11.70 -0.80 -1.41
CA TYR A 125 10.36 -0.64 -1.96
C TYR A 125 10.16 0.76 -2.58
N GLU A 126 9.26 0.81 -3.55
CA GLU A 126 8.67 2.04 -4.06
C GLU A 126 7.16 1.85 -4.15
N VAL A 127 6.41 2.77 -3.56
CA VAL A 127 4.95 2.87 -3.69
C VAL A 127 4.64 4.18 -4.39
N THR A 128 3.83 4.10 -5.43
CA THR A 128 3.29 5.25 -6.14
C THR A 128 1.82 5.40 -5.79
N VAL A 129 1.40 6.59 -5.38
CA VAL A 129 0.00 6.92 -5.10
C VAL A 129 -0.42 8.04 -6.05
N ARG A 130 -1.44 7.78 -6.87
CA ARG A 130 -2.09 8.77 -7.72
C ARG A 130 -3.40 9.20 -7.08
N LEU A 131 -3.51 10.49 -6.78
CA LEU A 131 -4.74 11.10 -6.28
C LEU A 131 -5.54 11.59 -7.48
N ILE A 132 -6.69 10.96 -7.73
CA ILE A 132 -7.54 11.27 -8.88
C ILE A 132 -8.62 12.26 -8.43
N PRO A 133 -8.66 13.49 -8.96
CA PRO A 133 -9.68 14.47 -8.63
C PRO A 133 -11.08 14.01 -9.03
N GLY A 134 -12.09 14.47 -8.30
CA GLY A 134 -13.48 14.44 -8.75
C GLY A 134 -13.68 15.33 -9.98
N ALA A 135 -14.71 15.00 -10.75
CA ALA A 135 -15.19 15.83 -11.86
C ALA A 135 -15.90 17.08 -11.34
#